data_AF-A0A9E4J1K5-F1
#
_entry.id   AF-A0A9E4J1K5-F1
#
_cell.length_a   1.000
_cell.length_b   1.000
_cell.length_c   1.000
_cell.angle_alpha   90.00
_cell.angle_beta   90.00
_cell.angle_gamma   90.00
#
_symmetry.space_group_name_H-M   'P 1'
#
loop_
_entity.id
_entity.type
_entity.pdbx_description
1 polymer ?
#
loop_
_entity_poly.entity_id
_entity_poly.type
_entity_poly.pdbx_seq_one_letter_code
_entity_poly.pdbx_strand_id
1 'polypeptide(L)' 'MSEQSKAPVTARHASTVLLLRDSERGVEVFMERRHIRSDFVGGAYVFPGGRVDPEDRVDE' A
#
# COMPACT_ATOMS: atom_id res chain seq x y z
N MET A 1 18.62 -5.72 29.78
CA MET A 1 18.12 -5.76 28.40
C MET A 1 18.60 -4.49 27.74
N SER A 2 19.58 -4.57 26.84
CA SER A 2 20.12 -3.38 26.18
C SER A 2 19.11 -2.88 25.17
N GLU A 3 18.56 -1.67 25.37
CA GLU A 3 17.82 -0.95 24.35
C GLU A 3 18.77 -0.62 23.20
N GLN A 4 18.74 -1.44 22.17
CA GLN A 4 19.39 -1.11 20.92
C GLN A 4 18.49 -0.09 20.23
N SER A 5 18.85 1.20 20.38
CA SER A 5 18.24 2.29 19.62
C SER A 5 18.41 2.00 18.13
N LYS A 6 17.37 1.43 17.51
CA LYS A 6 17.36 1.20 16.08
C LYS A 6 17.09 2.54 15.43
N ALA A 7 18.09 3.08 14.74
CA ALA A 7 17.94 4.30 13.97
C ALA A 7 16.69 4.18 13.05
N PRO A 8 15.89 5.25 12.91
CA PRO A 8 14.69 5.22 12.08
C PRO A 8 15.04 4.84 10.65
N VAL A 9 14.22 3.99 10.05
CA VAL A 9 14.38 3.58 8.65
C VAL A 9 13.87 4.68 7.72
N THR A 10 14.58 4.92 6.62
CA THR A 10 14.15 5.86 5.59
C THR A 10 12.84 5.39 4.96
N ALA A 11 11.84 6.28 4.91
CA ALA A 11 10.59 6.01 4.25
C ALA A 11 10.81 5.78 2.74
N ARG A 12 10.10 4.81 2.17
CA ARG A 12 10.11 4.54 0.73
C ARG A 12 8.90 5.19 0.09
N HIS A 13 9.08 5.82 -1.07
CA HIS A 13 7.96 6.31 -1.86
C HIS A 13 7.05 5.15 -2.28
N ALA A 14 5.75 5.38 -2.14
CA ALA A 14 4.70 4.44 -2.50
C ALA A 14 3.48 5.22 -3.00
N SER A 15 2.66 4.57 -3.81
CA SER A 15 1.39 5.10 -4.31
C SER A 15 0.27 4.09 -4.13
N THR A 16 -0.94 4.60 -3.95
CA THR A 16 -2.17 3.82 -3.77
C THR A 16 -3.26 4.41 -4.66
N VAL A 17 -4.01 3.55 -5.35
CA VAL A 17 -5.10 3.94 -6.23
C VAL A 17 -6.44 3.55 -5.61
N LEU A 18 -7.38 4.49 -5.59
CA LEU A 18 -8.78 4.24 -5.23
C LEU A 18 -9.60 4.21 -6.50
N LEU A 19 -10.00 3.01 -6.94
CA LEU A 19 -10.93 2.85 -8.04
C LEU A 19 -12.36 2.94 -7.49
N LEU A 20 -13.07 3.98 -7.91
CA LEU A 20 -14.39 4.35 -7.41
C LEU A 20 -15.46 4.06 -8.46
N ARG A 21 -16.67 3.74 -8.00
CA ARG A 21 -17.89 3.81 -8.82
C ARG A 21 -19.07 4.30 -7.99
N ASP A 22 -20.00 4.95 -8.65
CA ASP A 22 -21.30 5.25 -8.05
C ASP A 22 -22.17 3.99 -7.99
N SER A 23 -22.99 3.86 -6.94
CA SER A 23 -24.03 2.84 -6.81
C SER A 23 -25.26 3.43 -6.11
N GLU A 24 -26.40 2.73 -6.17
CA GLU A 24 -27.64 3.16 -5.50
C GLU A 24 -27.48 3.30 -3.97
N ARG A 25 -26.44 2.72 -3.39
CA ARG A 25 -26.13 2.76 -1.95
C ARG A 25 -24.99 3.72 -1.61
N GLY A 26 -24.52 4.50 -2.57
CA GLY A 26 -23.40 5.43 -2.43
C GLY A 26 -22.16 4.98 -3.19
N VAL A 27 -21.02 5.60 -2.87
CA VAL A 27 -19.74 5.30 -3.53
C VAL A 27 -19.22 3.93 -3.09
N GLU A 28 -18.84 3.11 -4.05
CA GLU A 28 -18.15 1.84 -3.81
C GLU A 28 -16.68 1.96 -4.23
N VAL A 29 -15.79 1.34 -3.45
CA VAL A 29 -14.34 1.33 -3.73
C VAL A 29 -13.86 -0.10 -3.92
N PHE A 30 -13.08 -0.32 -4.98
CA PHE A 30 -12.43 -1.61 -5.22
C PHE A 30 -11.30 -1.87 -4.20
N MET A 31 -11.28 -3.07 -3.63
CA MET A 31 -10.25 -3.53 -2.70
C MET A 31 -9.80 -4.95 -3.07
N GLU A 32 -8.54 -5.25 -2.81
CA GLU A 32 -7.94 -6.57 -2.97
C GLU A 32 -7.82 -7.25 -1.60
N ARG A 33 -7.96 -8.57 -1.57
CA ARG A 33 -7.60 -9.36 -0.38
C ARG A 33 -6.21 -9.95 -0.57
N ARG A 34 -5.26 -9.54 0.28
CA ARG A 34 -3.89 -10.04 0.18
C ARG A 34 -3.82 -11.54 0.45
N HIS A 35 -2.93 -12.21 -0.28
CA HIS A 35 -2.65 -13.63 -0.06
C HIS A 35 -2.28 -13.89 1.42
N ILE A 36 -2.80 -14.97 2.02
CA ILE A 36 -2.66 -15.24 3.46
C ILE A 36 -1.19 -15.38 3.89
N ARG A 37 -0.35 -15.92 3.01
CA ARG A 37 1.10 -16.12 3.21
C ARG A 37 1.95 -14.88 2.91
N SER A 38 1.36 -13.68 2.80
CA SER A 38 2.15 -12.48 2.51
C SER A 38 2.92 -12.04 3.76
N ASP A 39 4.21 -11.75 3.60
CA ASP A 39 5.14 -11.39 4.70
C ASP A 39 4.74 -10.14 5.48
N PHE A 40 3.79 -9.37 4.96
CA PHE A 40 3.28 -8.16 5.57
C PHE A 40 1.75 -8.14 5.43
N VAL A 41 1.00 -8.06 6.53
CA VAL A 41 -0.48 -7.91 6.56
C VAL A 41 -1.25 -8.90 5.67
N GLY A 42 -0.88 -10.19 5.72
CA GLY A 42 -1.58 -11.25 4.99
C GLY A 42 -3.06 -11.35 5.35
N GLY A 43 -3.92 -11.60 4.35
CA GLY A 43 -5.36 -11.77 4.53
C GLY A 43 -6.19 -10.48 4.67
N ALA A 44 -5.55 -9.31 4.82
CA ALA A 44 -6.23 -8.04 4.91
C ALA A 44 -6.79 -7.57 3.56
N TYR A 45 -7.87 -6.79 3.62
CA TYR A 45 -8.34 -6.00 2.49
C TYR A 45 -7.50 -4.73 2.38
N VAL A 46 -7.00 -4.46 1.17
CA VAL A 46 -6.15 -3.31 0.86
C VAL A 46 -6.62 -2.66 -0.43
N PHE A 47 -6.32 -1.38 -0.60
CA PHE A 47 -6.44 -0.75 -1.90
C PHE A 47 -5.27 -1.17 -2.80
N PRO A 48 -5.47 -1.27 -4.12
CA PRO A 48 -4.39 -1.48 -5.07
C PRO A 48 -3.30 -0.41 -4.93
N GLY A 49 -2.05 -0.82 -4.98
CA GLY A 49 -0.92 0.10 -4.81
C GLY A 49 0.39 -0.65 -4.60
N GLY A 50 1.46 0.12 -4.43
CA GLY A 50 2.79 -0.43 -4.34
C GLY A 50 3.88 0.60 -4.11
N ARG A 51 5.11 0.10 -4.02
CA ARG A 51 6.30 0.95 -4.04
C ARG A 51 6.44 1.58 -5.43
N VAL A 52 6.85 2.84 -5.45
CA VAL A 52 7.23 3.53 -6.69
C VAL A 52 8.48 2.86 -7.26
N ASP A 53 8.40 2.41 -8.51
CA ASP A 53 9.54 1.90 -9.27
C ASP A 53 10.42 3.07 -9.75
N PRO A 54 11.74 2.89 -9.93
CA PRO A 54 12.56 3.91 -10.57
C PRO A 54 11.99 4.48 -11.88
N GLU A 55 11.33 3.65 -12.70
CA GLU A 55 10.75 4.06 -13.99
C GLU A 55 9.50 4.94 -13.86
N ASP A 56 8.85 4.97 -12.69
CA ASP A 56 7.68 5.82 -12.42
C ASP A 56 8.05 7.30 -12.27
N ARG A 57 9.35 7.62 -12.14
CA ARG A 57 9.83 9.00 -12.04
C ARG A 57 9.99 9.57 -13.44
N VAL A 58 9.38 10.72 -13.68
CA VAL A 58 9.80 11.58 -14.79
C VAL A 58 11.14 12.21 -14.42
N ASP A 59 12.13 12.10 -15.30
CA ASP A 59 13.30 12.96 -15.24
C ASP A 59 12.81 14.42 -15.29
N GLU A 60 13.21 15.25 -14.33
CA GLU A 60 12.92 16.69 -14.31
C GLU A 60 13.66 17.45 -15.42
#